data_AF-A0A7C1SR53-F1
#
_entry.id   AF-A0A7C1SR53-F1
#
_cell.length_a   1.000
_cell.length_b   1.000
_cell.length_c   1.000
_cell.angle_alpha   90.00
_cell.angle_beta   90.00
_cell.angle_gamma   90.00
#
_symmetry.space_group_name_H-M   'P 1'
#
loop_
_entity.id
_entity.type
_entity.pdbx_description
1 polymer ?
#
loop_
_entity_poly.entity_id
_entity_poly.type
_entity_poly.pdbx_seq_one_letter_code
_entity_poly.pdbx_strand_id
1 'polypeptide(L)'
;MSEEIQFAREQQDKQIASDPSSLYADTMREDRATNILAQINPDNLLTDIEHRIRGEKKDFATQLWIPVEGESKVSEELVSNFMSFLGSILNQNTSMSNFKESEINNMMELIIDWVKSDLVVNAKKYGIEGRYTEYDRVSHIVCSTCFTVFKRALNGRESIRIFKMMRMNENINPEKKNKLIDNFKFWSR
;
A
#
# COMPACT_ATOMS: atom_id res chain seq x y z
N MET A 1 35.45 31.08 27.80
CA MET A 1 34.35 30.25 28.33
C MET A 1 33.31 29.84 27.28
N SER A 2 33.00 30.65 26.27
CA SER A 2 32.04 30.27 25.20
C SER A 2 32.65 29.32 24.15
N GLU A 3 33.91 29.50 23.77
CA GLU A 3 34.57 28.73 22.70
C GLU A 3 34.94 27.30 23.10
N GLU A 4 35.36 27.05 24.35
CA GLU A 4 35.67 25.70 24.85
C GLU A 4 34.43 24.81 24.95
N ILE A 5 33.26 25.40 25.27
CA ILE A 5 31.98 24.68 25.30
C ILE A 5 31.52 24.33 23.88
N GLN A 6 31.79 25.21 22.91
CA GLN A 6 31.51 24.96 21.49
C GLN A 6 32.41 23.87 20.91
N PHE A 7 33.72 23.93 21.19
CA PHE A 7 34.69 22.94 20.72
C PHE A 7 34.45 21.55 21.35
N ALA A 8 34.10 21.49 22.63
CA ALA A 8 33.74 20.23 23.30
C ALA A 8 32.47 19.60 22.70
N ARG A 9 31.46 20.40 22.34
CA ARG A 9 30.26 19.91 21.63
C ARG A 9 30.58 19.40 20.23
N GLU A 10 31.37 20.12 19.45
CA GLU A 10 31.79 19.68 18.11
C GLU A 10 32.60 18.38 18.14
N GLN A 11 33.43 18.17 19.17
CA GLN A 11 34.15 16.91 19.34
C GLN A 11 33.25 15.76 19.81
N GLN A 12 32.25 16.05 20.64
CA GLN A 12 31.24 15.06 21.06
C GLN A 12 30.37 14.62 19.88
N ASP A 13 29.92 15.56 19.04
CA ASP A 13 29.14 15.28 17.84
C ASP A 13 29.95 14.47 16.81
N LYS A 14 31.27 14.73 16.68
CA LYS A 14 32.19 13.94 15.84
C LYS A 14 32.47 12.54 16.38
N GLN A 15 32.43 12.33 17.70
CA GLN A 15 32.57 11.00 18.29
C GLN A 15 31.29 10.16 18.14
N ILE A 16 30.11 10.78 18.23
CA ILE A 16 28.83 10.09 17.98
C ILE A 16 28.67 9.71 16.50
N ALA A 17 29.17 10.56 15.58
CA ALA A 17 29.14 10.31 14.14
C ALA A 17 30.13 9.23 13.66
N SER A 18 31.11 8.83 14.48
CA SER A 18 32.14 7.85 14.08
C SER A 18 31.97 6.46 14.74
N ASP A 19 30.90 6.27 15.52
CA ASP A 19 30.57 4.96 16.11
C ASP A 19 30.08 3.98 15.02
N PRO A 20 30.80 2.88 14.72
CA PRO A 20 30.39 1.91 13.70
C PRO A 20 29.01 1.29 13.97
N SER A 21 28.57 1.31 15.24
CA SER A 21 27.26 0.84 15.65
C SER A 21 26.12 1.78 15.24
N SER A 22 26.37 3.09 15.10
CA SER A 22 25.36 4.08 14.66
C SER A 22 25.09 3.97 13.16
N LEU A 23 26.15 3.86 12.35
CA LEU A 23 26.05 3.58 10.90
C LEU A 23 25.32 2.28 10.59
N TYR A 24 25.58 1.22 11.36
CA TYR A 24 24.88 -0.07 11.23
C TYR A 24 23.42 0.03 11.68
N ALA A 25 23.13 0.76 12.76
CA ALA A 25 21.76 0.99 13.22
C ALA A 25 20.95 1.82 12.20
N ASP A 26 21.57 2.78 11.51
CA ASP A 26 20.94 3.60 10.49
C ASP A 26 20.63 2.79 9.22
N THR A 27 21.57 1.99 8.73
CA THR A 27 21.35 1.09 7.58
C THR A 27 20.23 0.07 7.87
N MET A 28 20.25 -0.57 9.04
CA MET A 28 19.17 -1.47 9.47
C MET A 28 17.79 -0.79 9.58
N ARG A 29 17.74 0.52 9.83
CA ARG A 29 16.49 1.29 9.91
C ARG A 29 16.00 1.74 8.54
N GLU A 30 16.90 2.16 7.65
CA GLU A 30 16.58 2.43 6.24
C GLU A 30 16.02 1.19 5.55
N ASP A 31 16.61 0.02 5.80
CA ASP A 31 16.10 -1.26 5.29
C ASP A 31 14.68 -1.56 5.80
N ARG A 32 14.40 -1.30 7.09
CA ARG A 32 13.05 -1.47 7.65
C ARG A 32 12.04 -0.50 7.03
N ALA A 33 12.41 0.76 6.84
CA ALA A 33 11.54 1.76 6.23
C ALA A 33 11.22 1.39 4.77
N THR A 34 12.23 0.96 4.01
CA THR A 34 12.10 0.52 2.62
C THR A 34 11.21 -0.72 2.51
N ASN A 35 11.38 -1.70 3.41
CA ASN A 35 10.54 -2.89 3.47
C ASN A 35 9.07 -2.57 3.79
N ILE A 36 8.81 -1.61 4.67
CA ILE A 36 7.43 -1.18 4.99
C ILE A 36 6.82 -0.44 3.81
N LEU A 37 7.56 0.45 3.15
CA LEU A 37 7.10 1.14 1.94
C LEU A 37 6.77 0.14 0.82
N ALA A 38 7.59 -0.90 0.64
CA ALA A 38 7.32 -1.98 -0.31
C ALA A 38 6.04 -2.77 0.01
N GLN A 39 5.71 -2.96 1.29
CA GLN A 39 4.45 -3.59 1.75
C GLN A 39 3.21 -2.68 1.60
N ILE A 40 3.43 -1.39 1.37
CA ILE A 40 2.37 -0.39 1.17
C ILE A 40 2.17 -0.10 -0.31
N ASN A 41 3.08 -0.58 -1.18
CA ASN A 41 2.98 -0.33 -2.61
C ASN A 41 1.67 -0.91 -3.17
N PRO A 42 0.72 -0.06 -3.62
CA PRO A 42 -0.54 -0.51 -4.20
C PRO A 42 -0.35 -1.32 -5.49
N ASP A 43 0.78 -1.17 -6.19
CA ASP A 43 1.05 -1.90 -7.43
C ASP A 43 1.13 -3.41 -7.19
N ASN A 44 1.79 -3.83 -6.10
CA ASN A 44 1.88 -5.23 -5.71
C ASN A 44 0.48 -5.80 -5.41
N LEU A 45 -0.37 -4.98 -4.80
CA LEU A 45 -1.74 -5.36 -4.49
C LEU A 45 -2.58 -5.51 -5.76
N LEU A 46 -2.43 -4.59 -6.71
CA LEU A 46 -3.10 -4.66 -8.01
C LEU A 46 -2.69 -5.91 -8.78
N THR A 47 -1.40 -6.24 -8.84
CA THR A 47 -0.92 -7.49 -9.45
C THR A 47 -1.52 -8.71 -8.76
N ASP A 48 -1.53 -8.75 -7.42
CA ASP A 48 -2.14 -9.85 -6.68
C ASP A 48 -3.65 -10.00 -6.97
N ILE A 49 -4.39 -8.88 -7.09
CA ILE A 49 -5.82 -8.90 -7.44
C ILE A 49 -6.01 -9.41 -8.87
N GLU A 50 -5.20 -8.94 -9.81
CA GLU A 50 -5.27 -9.35 -11.22
C GLU A 50 -5.19 -10.87 -11.34
N HIS A 51 -4.17 -11.47 -10.73
CA HIS A 51 -3.98 -12.91 -10.72
C HIS A 51 -5.14 -13.65 -10.02
N ARG A 52 -5.64 -13.13 -8.89
CA ARG A 52 -6.79 -13.75 -8.20
C ARG A 52 -8.06 -13.71 -9.03
N ILE A 53 -8.34 -12.59 -9.71
CA ILE A 53 -9.49 -12.46 -10.61
C ILE A 53 -9.36 -13.49 -11.75
N ARG A 54 -8.16 -13.64 -12.33
CA ARG A 54 -7.85 -14.67 -13.35
C ARG A 54 -8.04 -16.11 -12.88
N GLY A 55 -8.15 -16.34 -11.57
CA GLY A 55 -8.23 -17.67 -10.98
C GLY A 55 -6.86 -18.31 -10.79
N GLU A 56 -5.86 -17.49 -10.51
CA GLU A 56 -4.49 -17.93 -10.24
C GLU A 56 -4.17 -17.73 -8.75
N LYS A 57 -3.34 -18.64 -8.21
CA LYS A 57 -2.79 -18.54 -6.85
C LYS A 57 -1.28 -18.54 -6.91
N LYS A 58 -0.65 -17.82 -5.99
CA LYS A 58 0.79 -17.83 -5.84
C LYS A 58 1.22 -19.11 -5.13
N ASP A 59 2.07 -19.90 -5.76
CA ASP A 59 2.72 -21.03 -5.11
C ASP A 59 3.82 -20.51 -4.18
N PHE A 60 3.74 -20.87 -2.90
CA PHE A 60 4.71 -20.44 -1.89
C PHE A 60 6.11 -21.02 -2.11
N ALA A 61 6.21 -22.21 -2.72
CA ALA A 61 7.49 -22.86 -2.95
C ALA A 61 8.25 -22.25 -4.14
N THR A 62 7.54 -22.03 -5.26
CA THR A 62 8.15 -21.56 -6.51
C THR A 62 8.04 -20.04 -6.70
N GLN A 63 7.20 -19.36 -5.92
CA GLN A 63 6.82 -17.95 -6.09
C GLN A 63 6.17 -17.63 -7.45
N LEU A 64 5.74 -18.66 -8.18
CA LEU A 64 5.06 -18.53 -9.47
C LEU A 64 3.54 -18.51 -9.29
N TRP A 65 2.86 -17.84 -10.21
CA TRP A 65 1.39 -17.87 -10.31
C TRP A 65 0.97 -19.12 -11.08
N ILE A 66 0.12 -19.92 -10.45
CA ILE A 66 -0.40 -21.15 -11.03
C ILE A 66 -1.93 -21.09 -11.08
N PRO A 67 -2.57 -21.61 -12.14
CA PRO A 67 -4.03 -21.66 -12.23
C PRO A 67 -4.59 -22.55 -11.12
N VAL A 68 -5.73 -22.15 -10.55
CA VAL A 68 -6.49 -22.96 -9.62
C VAL A 68 -7.28 -24.00 -10.40
N GLU A 69 -7.04 -25.28 -10.12
CA GLU A 69 -7.77 -26.37 -10.77
C GLU A 69 -9.27 -26.29 -10.50
N GLY A 70 -10.07 -26.45 -11.56
CA GLY A 70 -11.53 -26.41 -11.48
C GLY A 70 -12.14 -25.01 -11.53
N GLU A 71 -11.34 -23.93 -11.50
CA GLU A 71 -11.86 -22.58 -11.75
C GLU A 71 -12.02 -22.30 -13.24
N SER A 72 -13.11 -21.62 -13.58
CA SER A 72 -13.37 -21.21 -14.96
C SER A 72 -12.49 -20.01 -15.30
N LYS A 73 -11.76 -20.07 -16.41
CA LYS A 73 -11.01 -18.91 -16.89
C LYS A 73 -11.99 -17.77 -17.21
N VAL A 74 -11.90 -16.67 -16.48
CA VAL A 74 -12.65 -15.43 -16.75
C VAL A 74 -12.10 -14.73 -17.98
N SER A 75 -12.88 -13.84 -18.60
CA SER A 75 -12.39 -13.09 -19.75
C SER A 75 -11.32 -12.07 -19.36
N GLU A 76 -10.34 -11.86 -20.24
CA GLU A 76 -9.34 -10.79 -20.07
C GLU A 76 -9.98 -9.39 -20.04
N GLU A 77 -11.17 -9.26 -20.63
CA GLU A 77 -11.93 -8.02 -20.59
C GLU A 77 -12.50 -7.73 -19.20
N LEU A 78 -12.98 -8.74 -18.47
CA LEU A 78 -13.37 -8.59 -17.07
C LEU A 78 -12.16 -8.13 -16.26
N VAL A 79 -11.03 -8.82 -16.42
CA VAL A 79 -9.79 -8.48 -15.72
C VAL A 79 -9.41 -7.02 -15.98
N SER A 80 -9.32 -6.62 -17.25
CA SER A 80 -8.95 -5.27 -17.65
C SER A 80 -9.89 -4.19 -17.10
N ASN A 81 -11.21 -4.43 -17.15
CA ASN A 81 -12.20 -3.48 -16.63
C ASN A 81 -12.04 -3.27 -15.11
N PHE A 82 -11.91 -4.37 -14.36
CA PHE A 82 -11.73 -4.31 -12.92
C PHE A 82 -10.38 -3.72 -12.51
N MET A 83 -9.30 -4.03 -13.23
CA MET A 83 -7.98 -3.43 -12.96
C MET A 83 -7.98 -1.93 -13.23
N SER A 84 -8.69 -1.48 -14.26
CA SER A 84 -8.82 -0.05 -14.58
C SER A 84 -9.61 0.69 -13.50
N PHE A 85 -10.73 0.11 -13.06
CA PHE A 85 -11.53 0.65 -11.96
C PHE A 85 -10.74 0.68 -10.65
N LEU A 86 -10.14 -0.45 -10.27
CA LEU A 86 -9.35 -0.58 -9.05
C LEU A 86 -8.12 0.32 -9.05
N GLY A 87 -7.42 0.50 -10.18
CA GLY A 87 -6.28 1.42 -10.25
C GLY A 87 -6.65 2.87 -9.93
N SER A 88 -7.90 3.28 -10.21
CA SER A 88 -8.38 4.61 -9.85
C SER A 88 -8.61 4.78 -8.34
N ILE A 89 -8.92 3.69 -7.63
CA ILE A 89 -9.26 3.68 -6.21
C ILE A 89 -8.06 3.30 -5.35
N LEU A 90 -7.39 2.20 -5.69
CA LEU A 90 -6.25 1.62 -4.98
C LEU A 90 -4.96 2.24 -5.48
N ASN A 91 -4.72 3.48 -5.05
CA ASN A 91 -3.48 4.19 -5.30
C ASN A 91 -2.86 4.69 -3.98
N GLN A 92 -1.64 5.22 -4.07
CA GLN A 92 -0.90 5.65 -2.90
C GLN A 92 -1.61 6.74 -2.09
N ASN A 93 -2.38 7.61 -2.77
CA ASN A 93 -3.13 8.67 -2.09
C ASN A 93 -4.23 8.06 -1.21
N THR A 94 -4.96 7.09 -1.73
CA THR A 94 -6.02 6.40 -0.98
C THR A 94 -5.45 5.64 0.22
N SER A 95 -4.34 4.93 0.05
CA SER A 95 -3.69 4.18 1.15
C SER A 95 -3.15 5.08 2.26
N MET A 96 -2.75 6.31 1.94
CA MET A 96 -2.18 7.28 2.88
C MET A 96 -3.19 8.29 3.43
N SER A 97 -4.45 8.22 2.96
CA SER A 97 -5.51 9.14 3.34
C SER A 97 -5.87 9.00 4.83
N ASN A 98 -6.60 10.00 5.33
CA ASN A 98 -7.15 10.01 6.68
C ASN A 98 -8.67 9.88 6.63
N PHE A 99 -9.14 8.72 6.16
CA PHE A 99 -10.58 8.50 6.02
C PHE A 99 -11.26 8.36 7.37
N LYS A 100 -12.46 8.93 7.47
CA LYS A 100 -13.44 8.65 8.52
C LYS A 100 -14.22 7.40 8.18
N GLU A 101 -14.75 6.73 9.19
CA GLU A 101 -15.58 5.52 9.02
C GLU A 101 -16.76 5.74 8.07
N SER A 102 -17.44 6.89 8.16
CA SER A 102 -18.53 7.25 7.25
C SER A 102 -18.08 7.38 5.79
N GLU A 103 -16.88 7.90 5.55
CA GLU A 103 -16.33 8.05 4.19
C GLU A 103 -15.96 6.68 3.61
N ILE A 104 -15.40 5.79 4.43
CA ILE A 104 -15.13 4.41 4.03
C ILE A 104 -16.43 3.69 3.66
N ASN A 105 -17.48 3.82 4.47
CA ASN A 105 -18.77 3.19 4.19
C ASN A 105 -19.36 3.69 2.86
N ASN A 106 -19.36 5.02 2.63
CA ASN A 106 -19.84 5.59 1.37
C ASN A 106 -19.03 5.11 0.15
N MET A 107 -17.69 5.02 0.29
CA MET A 107 -16.83 4.50 -0.77
C MET A 107 -17.09 3.02 -1.04
N MET A 108 -17.28 2.22 0.02
CA MET A 108 -17.59 0.80 -0.11
C MET A 108 -18.96 0.56 -0.74
N GLU A 109 -19.99 1.35 -0.39
CA GLU A 109 -21.30 1.29 -1.04
C GLU A 109 -21.19 1.56 -2.55
N LEU A 110 -20.47 2.63 -2.95
CA LEU A 110 -20.23 2.95 -4.35
C LEU A 110 -19.52 1.80 -5.09
N ILE A 111 -18.51 1.20 -4.47
CA ILE A 111 -17.77 0.07 -5.05
C ILE A 111 -18.69 -1.14 -5.19
N ILE A 112 -19.45 -1.49 -4.15
CA ILE A 112 -20.36 -2.64 -4.17
C ILE A 112 -21.40 -2.47 -5.28
N ASP A 113 -22.00 -1.29 -5.40
CA ASP A 113 -23.00 -0.99 -6.42
C ASP A 113 -22.42 -1.03 -7.83
N TRP A 114 -21.22 -0.48 -8.04
CA TRP A 114 -20.52 -0.54 -9.32
C TRP A 114 -20.18 -1.98 -9.70
N VAL A 115 -19.56 -2.74 -8.80
CA VAL A 115 -19.15 -4.14 -9.03
C VAL A 115 -20.37 -5.00 -9.36
N LYS A 116 -21.44 -4.89 -8.57
CA LYS A 116 -22.68 -5.62 -8.81
C LYS A 116 -23.28 -5.27 -10.17
N SER A 117 -23.36 -3.98 -10.50
CA SER A 117 -23.93 -3.52 -11.76
C SER A 117 -23.10 -3.98 -12.96
N ASP A 118 -21.78 -3.84 -12.88
CA ASP A 118 -20.86 -4.23 -13.95
C ASP A 118 -20.91 -5.73 -14.23
N LEU A 119 -20.84 -6.56 -13.18
CA LEU A 119 -20.89 -8.03 -13.33
C LEU A 119 -22.23 -8.49 -13.92
N VAL A 120 -23.36 -7.89 -13.54
CA VAL A 120 -24.69 -8.26 -14.05
C VAL A 120 -24.88 -7.80 -15.49
N VAL A 121 -24.53 -6.55 -15.80
CA VAL A 121 -24.74 -5.98 -17.15
C VAL A 121 -23.81 -6.63 -18.17
N ASN A 122 -22.55 -6.89 -17.80
CA ASN A 122 -21.53 -7.43 -18.69
C ASN A 122 -21.34 -8.95 -18.53
N ALA A 123 -22.19 -9.63 -17.75
CA ALA A 123 -22.17 -11.08 -17.49
C ALA A 123 -21.88 -11.94 -18.72
N LYS A 124 -22.64 -11.69 -19.80
CA LYS A 124 -22.52 -12.40 -21.06
C LYS A 124 -21.18 -12.13 -21.76
N LYS A 125 -20.74 -10.87 -21.76
CA LYS A 125 -19.47 -10.43 -22.35
C LYS A 125 -18.28 -11.07 -21.61
N TYR A 126 -18.41 -11.21 -20.30
CA TYR A 126 -17.40 -11.80 -19.44
C TYR A 126 -17.40 -13.33 -19.43
N GLY A 127 -18.40 -13.96 -20.06
CA GLY A 127 -18.53 -15.42 -20.08
C GLY A 127 -18.91 -16.02 -18.71
N ILE A 128 -19.52 -15.22 -17.83
CA ILE A 128 -19.95 -15.62 -16.48
C ILE A 128 -21.48 -15.67 -16.33
N GLU A 129 -22.25 -15.46 -17.41
CA GLU A 129 -23.71 -15.57 -17.39
C GLU A 129 -24.16 -16.93 -16.81
N GLY A 130 -25.02 -16.89 -15.78
CA GLY A 130 -25.49 -18.08 -15.06
C GLY A 130 -24.50 -18.71 -14.06
N ARG A 131 -23.26 -18.22 -13.96
CA ARG A 131 -22.22 -18.75 -13.05
C ARG A 131 -22.13 -17.93 -11.77
N TYR A 132 -23.14 -18.01 -10.90
CA TYR A 132 -23.22 -17.22 -9.66
C TYR A 132 -21.96 -17.29 -8.77
N THR A 133 -21.27 -18.43 -8.76
CA THR A 133 -20.01 -18.60 -8.02
C THR A 133 -18.92 -17.63 -8.49
N GLU A 134 -18.86 -17.29 -9.79
CA GLU A 134 -17.89 -16.33 -10.32
C GLU A 134 -18.25 -14.88 -9.94
N TYR A 135 -19.55 -14.55 -9.85
CA TYR A 135 -19.98 -13.23 -9.35
C TYR A 135 -19.51 -13.04 -7.92
N ASP A 136 -19.78 -14.03 -7.07
CA ASP A 136 -19.43 -13.98 -5.66
C ASP A 136 -17.92 -13.94 -5.47
N ARG A 137 -17.18 -14.77 -6.23
CA ARG A 137 -15.71 -14.82 -6.18
C ARG A 137 -15.09 -13.47 -6.55
N VAL A 138 -15.45 -12.91 -7.71
CA VAL A 138 -14.92 -11.62 -8.17
C VAL A 138 -15.35 -10.49 -7.23
N SER A 139 -16.62 -10.45 -6.84
CA SER A 139 -17.13 -9.43 -5.91
C SER A 139 -16.40 -9.46 -4.57
N HIS A 140 -16.19 -10.66 -4.01
CA HIS A 140 -15.50 -10.83 -2.75
C HIS A 140 -14.03 -10.43 -2.84
N ILE A 141 -13.30 -10.82 -3.90
CA ILE A 141 -11.91 -10.40 -4.12
C ILE A 141 -11.81 -8.87 -4.15
N VAL A 142 -12.66 -8.21 -4.93
CA VAL A 142 -12.63 -6.77 -5.13
C VAL A 142 -13.01 -6.04 -3.84
N CYS A 143 -14.15 -6.38 -3.24
CA CYS A 143 -14.65 -5.70 -2.05
C CYS A 143 -13.74 -5.91 -0.83
N SER A 144 -13.25 -7.13 -0.61
CA SER A 144 -12.37 -7.43 0.53
C SER A 144 -11.04 -6.67 0.42
N THR A 145 -10.53 -6.50 -0.81
CA THR A 145 -9.27 -5.80 -1.03
C THR A 145 -9.44 -4.29 -0.82
N CYS A 146 -10.48 -3.69 -1.41
CA CYS A 146 -10.82 -2.29 -1.18
C CYS A 146 -11.04 -1.99 0.31
N PHE A 147 -11.83 -2.82 0.99
CA PHE A 147 -12.07 -2.68 2.42
C PHE A 147 -10.78 -2.72 3.24
N THR A 148 -9.87 -3.65 2.93
CA THR A 148 -8.59 -3.78 3.64
C THR A 148 -7.74 -2.52 3.47
N VAL A 149 -7.68 -1.95 2.27
CA VAL A 149 -6.94 -0.70 2.00
C VAL A 149 -7.56 0.48 2.74
N PHE A 150 -8.87 0.67 2.66
CA PHE A 150 -9.53 1.75 3.39
C PHE A 150 -9.38 1.62 4.91
N LYS A 151 -9.47 0.40 5.44
CA LYS A 151 -9.27 0.13 6.86
C LYS A 151 -7.86 0.50 7.34
N ARG A 152 -6.83 0.40 6.48
CA ARG A 152 -5.47 0.89 6.79
C ARG A 152 -5.41 2.41 6.83
N ALA A 153 -6.13 3.07 5.92
CA ALA A 153 -6.26 4.52 5.85
C ALA A 153 -7.19 5.12 6.91
N LEU A 154 -7.93 4.30 7.67
CA LEU A 154 -8.83 4.75 8.73
C LEU A 154 -8.06 5.57 9.79
N ASN A 155 -8.53 6.80 10.01
CA ASN A 155 -7.94 7.75 10.95
C ASN A 155 -6.44 8.01 10.72
N GLY A 156 -5.95 7.84 9.49
CA GLY A 156 -4.56 8.11 9.11
C GLY A 156 -3.55 7.25 9.88
N ARG A 157 -3.98 6.09 10.41
CA ARG A 157 -3.11 5.23 11.24
C ARG A 157 -1.85 4.81 10.49
N GLU A 158 -2.00 4.44 9.22
CA GLU A 158 -0.87 4.03 8.40
C GLU A 158 0.06 5.22 8.09
N SER A 159 -0.49 6.38 7.70
CA SER A 159 0.32 7.55 7.42
C SER A 159 1.07 8.04 8.67
N ILE A 160 0.40 8.13 9.82
CA ILE A 160 1.02 8.47 11.11
C ILE A 160 2.14 7.48 11.45
N ARG A 161 1.93 6.18 11.25
CA ARG A 161 2.93 5.14 11.52
C ARG A 161 4.19 5.35 10.66
N ILE A 162 4.02 5.58 9.36
CA ILE A 162 5.14 5.84 8.45
C ILE A 162 5.85 7.14 8.82
N PHE A 163 5.10 8.23 9.05
CA PHE A 163 5.68 9.53 9.43
C PHE A 163 6.45 9.46 10.75
N LYS A 164 5.96 8.71 11.75
CA LYS A 164 6.68 8.51 13.01
C LYS A 164 8.00 7.79 12.78
N MET A 165 8.02 6.78 11.91
CA MET A 165 9.25 6.06 11.55
C MET A 165 10.24 6.96 10.80
N MET A 166 9.76 7.82 9.89
CA MET A 166 10.63 8.76 9.16
C MET A 166 11.20 9.87 10.06
N ARG A 167 10.40 10.46 10.96
CA ARG A 167 10.89 11.52 11.88
C ARG A 167 11.89 10.99 12.91
N MET A 168 11.77 9.73 13.31
CA MET A 168 12.78 9.08 14.14
C MET A 168 14.15 8.95 13.43
N ASN A 169 14.18 9.06 12.10
CA ASN A 169 15.40 9.05 11.29
C ASN A 169 16.07 10.44 11.21
N GLU A 170 15.30 11.54 11.18
CA GLU A 170 15.84 12.91 11.04
C GLU A 170 16.58 13.42 12.29
N ASN A 171 16.19 12.97 13.49
CA ASN A 171 16.78 13.47 14.74
C ASN A 171 18.23 13.00 15.00
N ILE A 172 18.78 12.13 14.15
CA ILE A 172 20.13 11.54 14.34
C ILE A 172 21.12 12.07 13.29
N ASN A 173 20.65 12.63 12.16
CA ASN A 173 21.53 13.18 11.12
C ASN A 173 20.94 14.45 10.47
N PRO A 174 21.18 15.65 11.06
CA PRO A 174 20.55 16.91 10.62
C PRO A 174 21.05 17.41 9.25
N GLU A 175 22.11 16.82 8.67
CA GLU A 175 22.72 17.31 7.43
C GLU A 175 22.07 16.75 6.15
N LYS A 176 21.37 15.61 6.21
CA LYS A 176 20.61 15.07 5.06
C LYS A 176 19.15 15.54 5.09
N LYS A 177 18.93 16.84 4.81
CA LYS A 177 17.59 17.35 4.48
C LYS A 177 17.09 16.69 3.20
N ASN A 178 16.34 15.59 3.35
CA ASN A 178 15.76 14.84 2.25
C ASN A 178 14.56 15.60 1.66
N LYS A 179 14.66 15.96 0.37
CA LYS A 179 13.59 16.56 -0.47
C LYS A 179 12.25 15.82 -0.41
N LEU A 180 12.26 14.54 -0.03
CA LEU A 180 11.06 13.71 0.11
C LEU A 180 10.11 14.23 1.20
N ILE A 181 10.63 14.76 2.31
CA ILE A 181 9.81 15.19 3.44
C ILE A 181 9.04 16.48 3.12
N ASP A 182 9.58 17.34 2.28
CA ASP A 182 8.88 18.55 1.84
C ASP A 182 7.72 18.25 0.88
N ASN A 183 7.81 17.18 0.07
CA ASN A 183 6.67 16.69 -0.72
C ASN A 183 5.55 16.10 0.16
N PHE A 184 5.91 15.51 1.30
CA PHE A 184 4.94 14.87 2.20
C PHE A 184 4.34 15.80 3.27
N LYS A 185 4.99 16.93 3.62
CA LYS A 185 4.42 17.97 4.51
C LYS A 185 3.11 18.55 3.98
N PHE A 186 2.92 18.58 2.66
CA PHE A 186 1.66 18.98 2.01
C PHE A 186 0.44 18.20 2.54
N TRP A 187 0.63 16.93 2.89
CA TRP A 187 -0.45 16.01 3.31
C TRP A 187 -0.71 15.99 4.82
N SER A 188 0.07 16.74 5.60
CA SER A 188 -0.01 16.77 7.08
C SER A 188 -0.72 18.01 7.65
N ARG A 189 -1.26 18.87 6.79
CA ARG A 189 -2.15 19.99 7.15
C ARG A 189 -3.60 19.58 6.91
#